data_AF-A0A969MJ73-F1
#
_entry.id   AF-A0A969MJ73-F1
#
_cell.length_a   1.000
_cell.length_b   1.000
_cell.length_c   1.000
_cell.angle_alpha   90.00
_cell.angle_beta   90.00
_cell.angle_gamma   90.00
#
_symmetry.space_group_name_H-M   'P 1'
#
loop_
_entity.id
_entity.type
_entity.pdbx_description
1 polymer ?
#
loop_
_entity_poly.entity_id
_entity_poly.type
_entity_poly.pdbx_seq_one_letter_code
_entity_poly.pdbx_strand_id
1 'polypeptide(L)'
;MTDVFHKVHGDITPLANVVLVSDLEFGERKTSSGIIIPDDDGKERGVRPRWAKVYKVGKKVDEVMPGEWVLISHGRWTRGVTLTNNNESVVIRMIDRNDILLVTDEAPTF
;
A
#
# COMPACT_ATOMS: atom_id res chain seq x y z
N MET A 1 0.22 18.73 -5.42
CA MET A 1 -0.68 18.84 -4.26
C MET A 1 -0.09 17.94 -3.20
N THR A 2 0.49 18.47 -2.13
CA THR A 2 1.01 17.64 -1.05
C THR A 2 -0.20 17.01 -0.37
N ASP A 3 -0.41 15.71 -0.53
CA ASP A 3 -1.47 15.01 0.19
C ASP A 3 -1.22 15.17 1.70
N VAL A 4 -1.98 16.04 2.34
CA VAL A 4 -1.99 16.17 3.80
C VAL A 4 -2.87 15.05 4.32
N PHE A 5 -2.26 13.89 4.55
CA PHE A 5 -2.95 12.81 5.26
C PHE A 5 -3.19 13.22 6.71
N HIS A 6 -4.33 12.78 7.25
CA HIS A 6 -4.59 12.92 8.68
C HIS A 6 -3.48 12.22 9.45
N LYS A 7 -2.90 12.91 10.44
CA LYS A 7 -1.87 12.38 11.31
C LYS A 7 -2.50 11.86 12.59
N VAL A 8 -2.16 10.64 12.95
CA VAL A 8 -2.60 9.99 14.18
C VAL A 8 -1.35 9.51 14.93
N HIS A 9 -1.26 9.83 16.21
CA HIS A 9 -0.18 9.39 17.08
C HIS A 9 -0.56 8.08 17.78
N GLY A 10 0.35 7.11 17.76
CA GLY A 10 0.18 5.82 18.42
C GLY A 10 0.12 4.64 17.45
N ASP A 11 -0.28 3.48 17.99
CA ASP A 11 -0.39 2.24 17.23
C ASP A 11 -1.83 1.97 16.78
N ILE A 12 -1.97 1.25 15.67
CA ILE A 12 -3.26 0.83 15.11
C ILE A 12 -3.46 -0.68 15.25
N THR A 13 -4.69 -1.08 15.57
CA THR A 13 -5.13 -2.47 15.51
C THR A 13 -6.21 -2.61 14.44
N PRO A 14 -6.00 -3.40 13.36
CA PRO A 14 -7.01 -3.61 12.34
C PRO A 14 -8.21 -4.37 12.89
N LEU A 15 -9.40 -4.11 12.32
CA LEU A 15 -10.58 -4.92 12.56
C LEU A 15 -10.36 -6.34 12.03
N ALA A 16 -11.21 -7.28 12.47
CA ALA A 16 -10.98 -8.72 12.27
C ALA A 16 -10.69 -9.14 10.81
N ASN A 17 -11.36 -8.55 9.83
CA ASN A 17 -11.23 -8.91 8.41
C ASN A 17 -10.48 -7.85 7.59
N VAL A 18 -9.72 -6.96 8.23
CA VAL A 18 -9.06 -5.83 7.57
C VAL A 18 -7.59 -6.14 7.30
N VAL A 19 -7.13 -5.77 6.10
CA VAL A 19 -5.71 -5.72 5.76
C VAL A 19 -5.29 -4.27 5.63
N LEU A 20 -4.26 -3.89 6.39
CA LEU A 20 -3.60 -2.59 6.29
C LEU A 20 -2.28 -2.76 5.55
N VAL A 21 -2.01 -1.87 4.60
CA VAL A 21 -0.78 -1.85 3.81
C VAL A 21 -0.05 -0.53 3.96
N SER A 22 1.27 -0.58 3.83
CA SER A 22 2.19 0.55 3.66
C SER A 22 2.82 0.48 2.26
N ASP A 23 3.64 1.48 1.91
CA ASP A 23 4.48 1.44 0.70
C ASP A 23 3.71 1.18 -0.59
N LEU A 24 2.44 1.62 -0.65
CA LEU A 24 1.65 1.57 -1.88
C LEU A 24 2.37 2.37 -2.96
N GLU A 25 2.55 1.77 -4.12
CA GLU A 25 3.33 2.30 -5.24
C GLU A 25 2.68 3.57 -5.84
N PHE A 26 3.36 4.71 -5.71
CA PHE A 26 3.01 5.98 -6.37
C PHE A 26 4.26 6.62 -6.97
N GLY A 27 4.06 7.57 -7.90
CA GLY A 27 5.13 8.40 -8.40
C GLY A 27 5.86 7.83 -9.61
N GLU A 28 7.01 8.43 -9.89
CA GLU A 28 7.91 8.01 -10.96
C GLU A 28 8.51 6.64 -10.66
N ARG A 29 8.66 5.82 -11.71
CA ARG A 29 9.27 4.49 -11.61
C ARG A 29 10.47 4.42 -12.52
N LYS A 30 11.52 3.77 -12.05
CA LYS A 30 12.70 3.50 -12.85
C LYS A 30 12.81 1.99 -13.03
N THR A 31 12.86 1.55 -14.28
CA THR A 31 13.07 0.14 -14.57
C THR A 31 14.50 -0.27 -14.25
N SER A 32 14.74 -1.56 -14.09
CA SER A 32 16.06 -2.15 -13.86
C SER A 32 17.05 -1.83 -14.99
N SER A 33 16.55 -1.62 -16.21
CA SER A 33 17.33 -1.17 -17.38
C SER A 33 17.55 0.35 -17.43
N GLY A 34 17.01 1.12 -16.48
CA GLY A 34 17.19 2.56 -16.36
C GLY A 34 16.15 3.43 -17.06
N ILE A 35 15.04 2.86 -17.56
CA ILE A 35 13.97 3.64 -18.20
C ILE A 35 13.15 4.35 -17.13
N ILE A 36 12.93 5.64 -17.31
CA ILE A 36 12.08 6.45 -16.42
C ILE A 36 10.64 6.41 -16.94
N ILE A 37 9.74 5.90 -16.12
CA ILE A 37 8.29 5.91 -16.32
C ILE A 37 7.71 7.04 -15.47
N PRO A 38 7.21 8.13 -16.09
CA PRO A 38 6.70 9.28 -15.36
C PRO A 38 5.48 8.94 -14.50
N ASP A 39 5.36 9.63 -13.38
CA ASP A 39 4.21 9.53 -12.47
C ASP A 39 2.87 9.57 -13.22
N ASP A 40 2.07 8.54 -13.00
CA ASP A 40 0.77 8.29 -13.61
C ASP A 40 -0.40 8.52 -12.66
N ASP A 41 -0.15 8.96 -11.42
CA ASP A 41 -1.21 9.19 -10.45
C ASP A 41 -2.20 10.28 -10.91
N GLY A 42 -3.49 9.99 -10.75
CA GLY A 42 -4.59 10.86 -11.21
C GLY A 42 -4.76 10.96 -12.74
N LYS A 43 -4.07 10.13 -13.54
CA LYS A 43 -4.18 10.11 -15.01
C LYS A 43 -4.82 8.80 -15.47
N GLU A 44 -5.40 8.78 -16.66
CA GLU A 44 -6.03 7.57 -17.24
C GLU A 44 -5.08 6.37 -17.29
N ARG A 45 -3.82 6.61 -17.69
CA ARG A 45 -2.76 5.59 -17.66
C ARG A 45 -2.43 5.03 -16.26
N GLY A 46 -2.85 5.73 -15.21
CA GLY A 46 -2.71 5.32 -13.81
C GLY A 46 -3.77 4.33 -13.34
N VAL A 47 -4.77 4.00 -14.18
CA VAL A 47 -5.75 2.94 -13.92
C VAL A 47 -5.08 1.57 -14.10
N ARG A 48 -4.32 1.18 -13.08
CA ARG A 48 -3.57 -0.08 -13.04
C ARG A 48 -3.47 -0.62 -11.62
N PRO A 49 -3.22 -1.94 -11.47
CA PRO A 49 -2.85 -2.50 -10.18
C PRO A 49 -1.58 -1.86 -9.61
N ARG A 50 -1.50 -1.84 -8.28
CA ARG A 50 -0.37 -1.27 -7.54
C ARG A 50 0.11 -2.24 -6.48
N TRP A 51 1.43 -2.30 -6.32
CA TRP A 51 2.05 -3.06 -5.24
C TRP A 51 1.99 -2.29 -3.93
N ALA A 52 1.79 -3.00 -2.83
CA ALA A 52 1.90 -2.47 -1.49
C ALA A 52 2.47 -3.54 -0.55
N LYS A 53 3.07 -3.11 0.55
CA LYS A 53 3.58 -4.00 1.59
C LYS A 53 2.53 -4.19 2.68
N VAL A 54 2.24 -5.43 3.07
CA VAL A 54 1.32 -5.73 4.17
C VAL A 54 1.93 -5.22 5.47
N TYR A 55 1.23 -4.29 6.12
CA TYR A 55 1.66 -3.66 7.35
C TYR A 55 1.10 -4.42 8.57
N LYS A 56 -0.22 -4.62 8.62
CA LYS A 56 -0.91 -5.35 9.69
C LYS A 56 -2.17 -6.02 9.15
N VAL A 57 -2.52 -7.16 9.75
CA VAL A 57 -3.71 -7.94 9.37
C VAL A 57 -4.62 -8.17 10.57
N GLY A 58 -5.92 -8.20 10.32
CA GLY A 58 -6.94 -8.54 11.29
C GLY A 58 -6.88 -10.00 11.71
N LYS A 59 -7.42 -10.33 12.88
CA LYS A 59 -7.39 -11.69 13.46
C LYS A 59 -8.09 -12.80 12.65
N LYS A 60 -8.84 -12.47 11.61
CA LYS A 60 -9.53 -13.42 10.70
C LYS A 60 -8.96 -13.38 9.27
N VAL A 61 -7.81 -12.74 9.10
CA VAL A 61 -7.03 -12.74 7.86
C VAL A 61 -5.97 -13.82 7.99
N ASP A 62 -5.98 -14.77 7.07
CA ASP A 62 -5.05 -15.90 6.99
C ASP A 62 -4.41 -16.05 5.60
N GLU A 63 -4.90 -15.31 4.61
CA GLU A 63 -4.42 -15.34 3.24
C GLU A 63 -3.15 -14.52 2.98
N VAL A 64 -2.80 -13.58 3.88
CA VAL A 64 -1.58 -12.76 3.79
C VAL A 64 -1.01 -12.47 5.18
N MET A 65 0.28 -12.20 5.25
CA MET A 65 1.03 -11.93 6.49
C MET A 65 1.74 -10.57 6.44
N PRO A 66 1.91 -9.90 7.60
CA PRO A 66 2.73 -8.71 7.69
C PRO A 66 4.14 -8.94 7.11
N GLY A 67 4.58 -8.05 6.23
CA GLY A 67 5.87 -8.14 5.54
C GLY A 67 5.78 -8.55 4.07
N GLU A 68 4.77 -9.33 3.69
CA GLU A 68 4.52 -9.72 2.30
C GLU A 68 4.14 -8.52 1.43
N TRP A 69 4.30 -8.67 0.12
CA TRP A 69 3.87 -7.71 -0.88
C TRP A 69 2.67 -8.22 -1.64
N VAL A 70 1.69 -7.34 -1.83
CA VAL A 70 0.42 -7.65 -2.48
C VAL A 70 0.20 -6.72 -3.67
N LEU A 71 -0.21 -7.30 -4.80
CA LEU A 71 -0.65 -6.55 -5.97
C LEU A 71 -2.16 -6.35 -5.86
N ILE A 72 -2.62 -5.11 -5.82
CA ILE A 72 -4.02 -4.78 -5.56
C ILE A 72 -4.63 -4.14 -6.80
N SER A 73 -5.84 -4.55 -7.17
CA SER A 73 -6.61 -3.91 -8.24
C SER A 73 -6.74 -2.39 -8.04
N HIS A 74 -6.74 -1.64 -9.15
CA HIS A 74 -6.85 -0.18 -9.09
C HIS A 74 -8.06 0.29 -8.25
N GLY A 75 -7.83 1.26 -7.36
CA GLY A 75 -8.88 1.89 -6.56
C GLY A 75 -9.40 1.05 -5.39
N ARG A 76 -8.82 -0.14 -5.14
CA ARG A 76 -9.22 -1.03 -4.03
C ARG A 76 -8.44 -0.76 -2.75
N TRP A 77 -8.18 0.52 -2.48
CA TRP A 77 -7.53 1.01 -1.27
C TRP A 77 -8.18 2.33 -0.80
N THR A 78 -8.09 2.61 0.49
CA THR A 78 -8.56 3.88 1.06
C THR A 78 -7.57 5.01 0.82
N ARG A 79 -8.00 6.24 1.12
CA ARG A 79 -7.06 7.35 1.35
C ARG A 79 -6.09 6.98 2.49
N GLY A 80 -4.87 7.53 2.40
CA GLY A 80 -3.83 7.29 3.40
C GLY A 80 -4.12 7.97 4.73
N VAL A 81 -3.65 7.35 5.81
CA VAL A 81 -3.54 7.94 7.15
C VAL A 81 -2.08 7.85 7.55
N THR A 82 -1.50 8.95 8.04
CA THR A 82 -0.14 8.94 8.59
C THR A 82 -0.22 8.51 10.05
N LEU A 83 0.36 7.36 10.35
CA LEU A 83 0.62 6.94 11.73
C LEU A 83 2.01 7.39 12.14
N THR A 84 2.11 8.01 13.31
CA THR A 84 3.38 8.41 13.90
C THR A 84 3.57 7.71 15.24
N ASN A 85 4.62 6.91 15.35
CA ASN A 85 5.03 6.23 16.57
C ASN A 85 6.53 6.43 16.80
N ASN A 86 6.95 6.84 17.99
CA ASN A 86 8.37 7.05 18.34
C ASN A 86 9.17 7.88 17.31
N ASN A 87 8.57 8.93 16.75
CA ASN A 87 9.09 9.78 15.67
C ASN A 87 9.24 9.12 14.28
N GLU A 88 8.88 7.85 14.12
CA GLU A 88 8.75 7.22 12.81
C GLU A 88 7.34 7.44 12.29
N SER A 89 7.22 7.77 11.00
CA SER A 89 5.93 7.98 10.33
C SER A 89 5.75 7.02 9.17
N VAL A 90 4.60 6.36 9.13
CA VAL A 90 4.20 5.46 8.04
C VAL A 90 2.83 5.88 7.51
N VAL A 91 2.68 5.90 6.20
CA VAL A 91 1.36 6.10 5.57
C VAL A 91 0.72 4.75 5.36
N ILE A 92 -0.36 4.48 6.08
CA ILE A 92 -1.13 3.25 5.95
C ILE A 92 -2.41 3.46 5.14
N ARG A 93 -2.86 2.40 4.48
CA ARG A 93 -4.14 2.33 3.78
C ARG A 93 -4.81 1.00 4.10
N MET A 94 -6.14 0.99 4.13
CA MET A 94 -6.90 -0.25 4.13
C MET A 94 -7.13 -0.68 2.68
N ILE A 95 -7.03 -1.98 2.40
CA ILE A 95 -7.31 -2.56 1.08
C ILE A 95 -8.54 -3.46 1.12
N ASP A 96 -9.15 -3.70 -0.04
CA ASP A 96 -10.10 -4.80 -0.21
C ASP A 96 -9.31 -6.10 -0.42
N ARG A 97 -9.33 -6.99 0.58
CA ARG A 97 -8.62 -8.28 0.53
C ARG A 97 -9.12 -9.21 -0.57
N ASN A 98 -10.35 -9.03 -1.04
CA ASN A 98 -10.89 -9.86 -2.13
C ASN A 98 -10.36 -9.44 -3.51
N ASP A 99 -9.72 -8.27 -3.59
CA ASP A 99 -9.13 -7.70 -4.81
C ASP A 99 -7.59 -7.74 -4.78
N ILE A 100 -7.02 -8.67 -4.02
CA ILE A 100 -5.61 -9.03 -4.09
C ILE A 100 -5.41 -9.94 -5.30
N LEU A 101 -4.54 -9.53 -6.21
CA LEU A 101 -4.26 -10.21 -7.47
C LEU A 101 -3.07 -11.16 -7.37
N LEU A 102 -2.03 -10.76 -6.62
CA LEU A 102 -0.80 -11.53 -6.42
C LEU A 102 -0.25 -11.27 -5.01
N VAL A 103 0.50 -12.25 -4.49
CA VAL A 103 1.24 -12.19 -3.23
C VAL A 103 2.67 -12.65 -3.48
N THR A 104 3.65 -12.01 -2.85
CA THR A 104 5.07 -12.38 -2.90
C THR A 104 5.78 -11.98 -1.61
N ASP A 105 6.77 -12.76 -1.19
CA ASP A 105 7.58 -12.49 0.01
C ASP A 105 8.56 -11.32 -0.22
N GLU A 106 8.97 -11.11 -1.47
CA GLU A 106 9.99 -10.14 -1.85
C GLU A 106 9.39 -8.90 -2.51
N ALA A 107 10.04 -7.75 -2.31
CA ALA A 107 9.65 -6.50 -2.94
C ALA A 107 9.75 -6.63 -4.48
N PRO A 108 8.71 -6.21 -5.23
CA PRO A 108 8.71 -6.31 -6.67
C PRO A 108 9.75 -5.37 -7.28
N THR A 109 10.52 -5.89 -8.23
CA THR A 109 11.46 -5.10 -9.03
C THR A 109 10.77 -4.57 -10.28
N PHE A 110 11.02 -3.31 -10.61
CA PHE A 110 10.54 -2.67 -11.84
C PHE A 110 11.60 -2.65 -12.92
#